data_AF-A0A2I0IIX5-F1
#
_entry.id   AF-A0A2I0IIX5-F1
#
_cell.length_a   1.000
_cell.length_b   1.000
_cell.length_c   1.000
_cell.angle_alpha   90.00
_cell.angle_beta   90.00
_cell.angle_gamma   90.00
#
_symmetry.space_group_name_H-M   'P 1'
#
loop_
_entity.id
_entity.type
_entity.pdbx_description
1 polymer ?
#
loop_
_entity_poly.entity_id
_entity_poly.type
_entity_poly.pdbx_seq_one_letter_code
_entity_poly.pdbx_strand_id
1 'polypeptide(L)'
;MAGPDRILHLLLYPFPSSGHIIPILDLTRRLLARPGLTVTVLITPGNLPLLQPLLAAHPPPSLQPLILPAPPPPPTSTGTGPLN
;
A
#
# COMPACT_ATOMS: atom_id res chain seq x y z
N MET A 1 23.67 24.19 -15.03
CA MET A 1 23.93 22.77 -14.70
C MET A 1 22.99 22.40 -13.55
N ALA A 2 21.90 21.68 -13.83
CA ALA A 2 21.04 21.15 -12.78
C ALA A 2 21.83 20.11 -11.97
N GLY A 3 21.73 20.14 -10.64
CA GLY A 3 22.36 19.13 -9.77
C GLY A 3 21.84 17.72 -10.08
N PRO A 4 22.43 16.65 -9.49
CA PRO A 4 21.96 15.29 -9.72
C PRO A 4 20.45 15.25 -9.55
N ASP A 5 19.73 14.64 -10.49
CA ASP A 5 18.27 14.49 -10.47
C ASP A 5 17.89 13.78 -9.16
N ARG A 6 17.59 14.58 -8.11
CA ARG A 6 17.38 14.08 -6.75
C ARG A 6 15.97 13.49 -6.72
N ILE A 7 15.90 12.19 -6.99
CA ILE A 7 14.67 11.43 -6.88
C ILE A 7 14.28 11.34 -5.41
N LEU A 8 13.12 11.88 -5.06
CA LEU A 8 12.52 11.74 -3.74
C LEU A 8 11.69 10.45 -3.72
N HIS A 9 12.04 9.52 -2.83
CA HIS A 9 11.32 8.27 -2.66
C HIS A 9 10.39 8.35 -1.45
N LEU A 10 9.09 8.17 -1.69
CA LEU A 10 8.06 8.22 -0.66
C LEU A 10 7.54 6.80 -0.35
N LEU A 11 7.41 6.49 0.94
CA LEU A 11 6.74 5.28 1.43
C LEU A 11 5.37 5.66 1.99
N LEU A 12 4.31 5.14 1.38
CA LEU A 12 2.93 5.34 1.84
C LEU A 12 2.46 4.12 2.62
N TYR A 13 2.09 4.33 3.87
CA TYR A 13 1.59 3.29 4.77
C TYR A 13 0.13 3.53 5.17
N PRO A 14 -0.84 3.11 4.34
CA PRO A 14 -2.26 3.24 4.65
C PRO A 14 -2.69 2.29 5.78
N PHE A 15 -3.70 2.70 6.56
CA PHE A 15 -4.46 1.76 7.37
C PHE A 15 -5.17 0.73 6.46
N PRO A 16 -5.20 -0.58 6.80
CA PRO A 16 -5.65 -1.64 5.91
C PRO A 16 -7.18 -1.73 5.78
N SER A 17 -7.84 -0.64 5.40
CA SER A 17 -9.26 -0.60 5.03
C SER A 17 -9.46 0.20 3.74
N SER A 18 -10.46 -0.17 2.95
CA SER A 18 -10.74 0.50 1.65
C SER A 18 -10.97 2.00 1.81
N GLY A 19 -11.60 2.43 2.92
CA GLY A 19 -11.85 3.84 3.23
C GLY A 19 -10.59 4.68 3.43
N HIS A 20 -9.45 4.08 3.80
CA HIS A 20 -8.15 4.77 3.90
C HIS A 20 -7.26 4.52 2.68
N ILE A 21 -7.33 3.33 2.09
CA ILE A 21 -6.53 2.95 0.92
C ILE A 21 -6.92 3.78 -0.29
N ILE A 22 -8.21 3.89 -0.64
CA ILE A 22 -8.64 4.58 -1.86
C ILE A 22 -8.18 6.05 -1.90
N PRO A 23 -8.35 6.87 -0.82
CA PRO A 23 -7.83 8.23 -0.81
C PRO A 23 -6.30 8.30 -0.95
N ILE A 24 -5.56 7.37 -0.34
CA ILE A 24 -4.10 7.30 -0.46
C ILE A 24 -3.67 6.94 -1.88
N LEU A 25 -4.44 6.10 -2.58
CA LEU A 25 -4.21 5.82 -4.00
C LEU A 25 -4.49 7.05 -4.88
N ASP A 26 -5.51 7.87 -4.58
CA ASP A 26 -5.71 9.15 -5.29
C ASP A 26 -4.53 10.11 -5.08
N LEU A 27 -4.08 10.24 -3.83
CA LEU A 27 -2.88 11.03 -3.51
C LEU A 27 -1.65 10.52 -4.26
N THR A 28 -1.46 9.20 -4.32
CA THR A 28 -0.35 8.56 -5.04
C THR A 28 -0.35 8.97 -6.51
N ARG A 29 -1.50 8.94 -7.19
CA ARG A 29 -1.59 9.39 -8.60
C ARG A 29 -1.15 10.83 -8.77
N ARG A 30 -1.56 11.72 -7.87
CA ARG A 30 -1.17 13.14 -7.90
C ARG A 30 0.31 13.35 -7.64
N LEU A 31 0.93 12.53 -6.79
CA LEU A 31 2.37 12.55 -6.54
C LEU A 31 3.15 12.08 -7.78
N LEU A 32 2.71 11.00 -8.41
CA LEU A 32 3.36 10.43 -9.60
C LEU A 32 3.20 11.29 -10.87
N ALA A 33 2.27 12.24 -10.88
CA ALA A 33 2.16 13.24 -11.94
C ALA A 33 3.28 14.29 -11.90
N ARG A 34 4.07 14.34 -10.81
CA ARG A 34 5.19 15.28 -10.65
C ARG A 34 6.51 14.56 -10.95
N PRO A 35 7.44 15.20 -11.68
CA PRO A 35 8.75 14.62 -11.96
C PRO A 35 9.60 14.50 -10.70
N GLY A 36 10.55 13.56 -10.71
CA GLY A 36 11.52 13.37 -9.61
C GLY A 36 10.97 12.65 -8.38
N LEU A 37 9.83 11.95 -8.48
CA LEU A 37 9.23 11.19 -7.39
C LEU A 37 9.11 9.70 -7.73
N THR A 38 9.44 8.87 -6.74
CA THR A 38 9.11 7.45 -6.72
C THR A 38 8.28 7.15 -5.48
N VAL A 39 7.33 6.23 -5.59
CA VAL A 39 6.41 5.91 -4.50
C VAL A 39 6.35 4.40 -4.28
N THR A 40 6.47 3.99 -3.02
CA THR A 40 6.18 2.64 -2.58
C THR A 40 4.91 2.66 -1.73
N VAL A 41 3.92 1.85 -2.08
CA VAL A 41 2.65 1.76 -1.34
C VAL A 41 2.57 0.43 -0.62
N LEU A 42 2.43 0.47 0.71
CA LEU A 42 2.13 -0.73 1.49
C LEU A 42 0.68 -1.16 1.27
N ILE A 43 0.49 -2.45 1.01
CA ILE A 43 -0.83 -3.01 0.77
C ILE A 43 -0.90 -4.46 1.25
N THR A 44 -2.09 -4.95 1.59
CA THR A 44 -2.30 -6.37 1.89
C THR A 44 -2.77 -7.13 0.65
N PRO A 45 -2.60 -8.47 0.58
CA PRO A 45 -3.07 -9.26 -0.55
C PRO A 45 -4.55 -9.04 -0.90
N GLY A 46 -5.42 -8.91 0.12
CA GLY A 46 -6.85 -8.68 -0.08
C GLY A 46 -7.19 -7.31 -0.69
N ASN A 47 -6.32 -6.32 -0.54
CA ASN A 47 -6.52 -4.98 -1.10
C ASN A 47 -5.72 -4.74 -2.39
N LEU A 48 -4.82 -5.65 -2.78
CA LEU A 48 -3.98 -5.55 -3.97
C LEU A 48 -4.75 -5.24 -5.27
N PRO A 49 -5.97 -5.79 -5.52
CA PRO A 49 -6.76 -5.43 -6.69
C PRO A 49 -7.05 -3.94 -6.84
N LEU A 50 -7.13 -3.18 -5.74
CA LEU A 50 -7.33 -1.73 -5.77
C LEU A 50 -6.13 -0.97 -6.34
N LEU A 51 -4.92 -1.53 -6.21
CA LEU A 51 -3.67 -0.92 -6.66
C LEU A 51 -3.30 -1.30 -8.11
N GLN A 52 -3.84 -2.41 -8.65
CA GLN A 52 -3.51 -2.89 -10.00
C GLN A 52 -3.68 -1.84 -11.11
N PRO A 53 -4.77 -1.05 -11.17
CA PRO A 53 -4.91 -0.03 -12.20
C PRO A 53 -3.82 1.05 -12.12
N LEU A 54 -3.36 1.36 -10.91
CA LEU A 54 -2.32 2.34 -10.64
C LEU A 54 -0.93 1.80 -11.05
N LEU A 55 -0.67 0.52 -10.78
CA LEU A 55 0.54 -0.18 -11.21
C LEU A 55 0.66 -0.24 -12.74
N ALA A 56 -0.46 -0.51 -13.43
CA ALA A 56 -0.48 -0.56 -14.90
C ALA A 56 -0.20 0.82 -15.53
N ALA A 57 -0.68 1.90 -14.91
CA ALA A 57 -0.44 3.27 -15.38
C ALA A 57 0.97 3.79 -15.05
N HIS A 58 1.63 3.25 -14.02
CA HIS A 58 2.91 3.74 -13.52
C HIS A 58 3.91 2.59 -13.32
N PRO A 59 4.61 2.16 -14.37
CA PRO A 59 5.57 1.07 -14.28
C PRO A 59 6.77 1.43 -13.37
N PRO A 60 7.46 0.43 -12.80
CA PRO A 60 8.67 0.63 -12.01
C PRO A 60 9.75 1.42 -12.78
N PRO A 61 10.53 2.30 -12.11
CA PRO A 61 10.64 2.45 -10.66
C PRO A 61 9.63 3.42 -10.03
N SER A 62 8.74 4.03 -10.82
CA SER A 62 7.85 5.11 -10.39
C SER A 62 6.92 4.69 -9.25
N LEU A 63 6.29 3.51 -9.37
CA LEU A 63 5.44 2.95 -8.34
C LEU A 63 5.85 1.51 -8.02
N GLN A 64 5.92 1.17 -6.73
CA GLN A 64 6.17 -0.20 -6.27
C GLN A 64 5.20 -0.60 -5.15
N PRO A 65 4.60 -1.80 -5.20
CA PRO A 65 3.82 -2.31 -4.09
C PRO A 65 4.74 -2.97 -3.05
N LEU A 66 4.49 -2.73 -1.77
CA LEU A 66 5.04 -3.52 -0.67
C LEU A 66 3.91 -4.34 -0.04
N ILE A 67 3.88 -5.65 -0.33
CA ILE A 67 2.80 -6.52 0.12
C ILE A 67 3.07 -6.99 1.55
N LEU A 68 2.23 -6.59 2.50
CA LEU A 68 2.27 -7.06 3.87
C LEU A 68 1.46 -8.35 4.05
N PRO A 69 1.99 -9.36 4.77
CA PRO A 69 1.23 -10.55 5.11
C PRO A 69 -0.01 -10.20 5.94
N ALA A 70 -1.09 -10.96 5.77
CA ALA A 70 -2.27 -10.80 6.61
C ALA A 70 -1.94 -11.17 8.07
N PRO A 71 -2.51 -10.45 9.06
CA PRO A 71 -2.35 -10.85 10.45
C PRO A 71 -2.97 -12.24 10.67
N PRO A 72 -2.40 -13.04 11.59
CA PRO A 72 -3.00 -14.33 11.94
C PRO A 72 -4.42 -14.12 12.49
N PRO A 73 -5.34 -15.07 12.28
CA PRO A 73 -6.68 -14.98 12.84
C PRO A 73 -6.60 -14.88 14.38
N PRO A 74 -7.55 -14.18 15.02
CA PRO A 74 -7.60 -14.13 16.48
C PRO A 74 -7.71 -15.55 17.04
N PRO A 75 -7.14 -15.82 18.23
CA PRO A 75 -7.27 -17.13 18.85
C PRO A 75 -8.75 -17.44 19.02
N THR A 76 -9.21 -18.54 18.43
CA THR A 76 -10.55 -19.05 18.65
C THR A 76 -10.66 -19.43 20.12
N SER A 77 -11.48 -18.69 20.88
CA SER A 77 -11.95 -19.13 22.19
C SER A 77 -12.79 -20.38 21.99
N THR A 78 -12.15 -21.55 21.95
CA THR A 78 -12.84 -22.82 22.11
C THR A 78 -13.32 -22.88 23.56
N GLY A 79 -14.55 -22.41 23.76
CA GLY A 79 -15.26 -22.52 25.03
C GLY A 79 -15.61 -23.99 25.28
N THR A 80 -14.66 -24.74 25.82
CA THR A 80 -14.90 -26.02 26.47
C THR A 80 -14.38 -25.93 27.89
N GLY A 81 -15.11 -25.21 28.73
CA GLY A 81 -15.08 -25.45 30.17
C GLY A 81 -16.11 -26.53 30.49
N PRO A 82 -15.77 -27.60 31.23
CA PRO A 82 -16.76 -28.58 31.66
C PRO A 82 -17.77 -27.90 32.59
N LEU A 83 -19.05 -28.19 32.37
CA LEU A 83 -20.13 -27.88 33.30
C LEU A 83 -19.83 -28.62 34.62
N ASN A 84 -19.65 -27.88 35.71
CA ASN A 84 -19.73 -28.37 37.08
C ASN A 84 -20.77 -27.52 37.82
#